data_AF-A0AAV4U6B1-F1
#
_entry.id   AF-A0AAV4U6B1-F1
#
_cell.length_a   1.000
_cell.length_b   1.000
_cell.length_c   1.000
_cell.angle_alpha   90.00
_cell.angle_beta   90.00
_cell.angle_gamma   90.00
#
_symmetry.space_group_name_H-M   'P 1'
#
loop_
_entity.id
_entity.type
_entity.pdbx_description
1 polymer ?
#
loop_
_entity_poly.entity_id
_entity_poly.type
_entity_poly.pdbx_seq_one_letter_code
_entity_poly.pdbx_strand_id
1 'polypeptide(L)'
;MAGRRRVTKSIKSGLIFPVARIRAMLRAKNFAHRISDTGAVFLTAVLQYLTTEVLELSLNVARQNRGSRIYPEHIEKALKNDKELMPLFRKAVFPGSTFVSPKY
;
A
#
# COMPACT_ATOMS: atom_id res chain seq x y z
N MET A 1 30.15 2.65 -28.21
CA MET A 1 28.68 2.58 -28.34
C MET A 1 28.05 2.89 -26.99
N ALA A 2 27.25 3.96 -26.88
CA ALA A 2 26.54 4.27 -25.65
C ALA A 2 25.44 3.21 -25.40
N GLY A 3 25.58 2.42 -24.35
CA GLY A 3 24.61 1.38 -24.00
C GLY A 3 23.23 1.97 -23.71
N ARG A 4 22.18 1.36 -24.26
CA ARG A 4 20.79 1.80 -24.06
C ARG A 4 20.45 1.81 -22.56
N ARG A 5 20.07 2.98 -22.03
CA ARG A 5 19.71 3.14 -20.60
C ARG A 5 18.57 2.18 -20.25
N ARG A 6 18.79 1.29 -19.28
CA ARG A 6 17.75 0.37 -18.80
C ARG A 6 16.69 1.18 -18.04
N VAL A 7 15.49 1.26 -18.59
CA VAL A 7 14.32 1.86 -17.93
C VAL A 7 13.57 0.76 -17.18
N THR A 8 13.31 0.97 -15.89
CA THR A 8 12.59 0.01 -15.05
C THR A 8 11.12 -0.08 -15.46
N LYS A 9 10.48 -1.22 -15.18
CA LYS A 9 9.04 -1.39 -15.45
C LYS A 9 8.19 -0.39 -14.67
N SER A 10 8.57 -0.09 -13.43
CA SER A 10 7.93 0.95 -12.61
C SER A 10 7.91 2.31 -13.29
N ILE A 11 9.06 2.76 -13.82
CA ILE A 11 9.13 4.04 -14.56
C ILE A 11 8.26 3.99 -15.82
N LYS A 12 8.31 2.87 -16.57
CA LYS A 12 7.48 2.71 -17.78
C LYS A 12 5.98 2.70 -17.51
N SER A 13 5.56 2.23 -16.33
CA SER A 13 4.15 2.17 -15.94
C SER A 13 3.69 3.35 -15.08
N GLY A 14 4.54 4.36 -14.84
CA GLY A 14 4.19 5.50 -13.98
C GLY A 14 3.97 5.15 -12.50
N LEU A 15 4.56 4.04 -12.03
CA LEU A 15 4.41 3.58 -10.64
C LEU A 15 5.65 3.94 -9.82
N ILE A 16 5.44 4.42 -8.60
CA ILE A 16 6.46 4.60 -7.56
C ILE A 16 6.83 3.22 -7.00
N PHE A 17 5.85 2.34 -6.83
CA PHE A 17 6.06 1.01 -6.27
C PHE A 17 6.86 0.09 -7.22
N PRO A 18 7.66 -0.85 -6.67
CA PRO A 18 8.61 -1.64 -7.45
C PRO A 18 7.96 -2.85 -8.15
N VAL A 19 7.54 -2.69 -9.42
CA VAL A 19 6.88 -3.75 -10.22
C VAL A 19 7.70 -5.04 -10.30
N ALA A 20 9.01 -4.91 -10.51
CA ALA A 20 9.91 -6.07 -10.63
C ALA A 20 10.00 -6.87 -9.31
N ARG A 21 9.98 -6.17 -8.17
CA ARG A 21 10.01 -6.81 -6.84
C ARG A 21 8.71 -7.53 -6.55
N ILE A 22 7.56 -6.90 -6.82
CA ILE A 22 6.25 -7.53 -6.65
C ILE A 22 6.14 -8.79 -7.52
N ARG A 23 6.56 -8.73 -8.79
CA ARG A 23 6.62 -9.92 -9.67
C ARG A 23 7.50 -11.04 -9.10
N ALA A 24 8.67 -10.69 -8.56
CA ALA A 24 9.58 -11.68 -7.96
C ALA A 24 8.96 -12.33 -6.70
N MET A 25 8.32 -11.53 -5.84
CA MET A 25 7.60 -12.03 -4.67
C MET A 25 6.45 -12.97 -5.07
N LEU A 26 5.73 -12.65 -6.15
CA LEU A 26 4.66 -13.51 -6.66
C LEU A 26 5.18 -14.88 -7.13
N ARG A 27 6.33 -14.89 -7.81
CA ARG A 27 6.99 -16.13 -8.25
C ARG A 27 7.52 -16.93 -7.07
N ALA A 28 8.17 -16.27 -6.10
CA ALA A 28 8.73 -16.93 -4.92
C ALA A 28 7.66 -17.64 -4.08
N LYS A 29 6.43 -17.11 -4.04
CA LYS A 29 5.29 -17.71 -3.36
C LYS A 29 4.52 -18.75 -4.21
N ASN A 30 4.99 -19.06 -5.41
CA ASN A 30 4.35 -20.01 -6.33
C ASN A 30 2.84 -19.77 -6.54
N PHE A 31 2.39 -18.50 -6.58
CA PHE A 31 0.96 -18.20 -6.76
C PHE A 31 0.38 -18.74 -8.09
N ALA A 32 1.23 -18.85 -9.12
CA ALA A 32 0.88 -19.48 -10.38
C ALA A 32 2.14 -19.95 -11.10
N HIS A 33 1.99 -20.94 -11.99
CA HIS A 33 3.08 -21.43 -12.83
C HIS A 33 3.70 -20.33 -13.71
N ARG A 34 2.88 -19.37 -14.18
CA ARG A 34 3.34 -18.19 -14.93
C ARG A 34 2.71 -16.93 -14.37
N ILE A 35 3.53 -15.90 -14.19
CA ILE A 35 3.09 -14.55 -13.82
C ILE A 35 3.27 -13.65 -15.05
N SER A 36 2.20 -12.99 -15.52
CA SER A 36 2.25 -12.05 -16.64
C SER A 36 2.81 -10.69 -16.19
N ASP A 37 3.45 -9.97 -17.10
CA ASP A 37 4.00 -8.64 -16.77
C ASP A 37 2.89 -7.65 -16.43
N THR A 38 1.80 -7.66 -17.20
CA THR A 38 0.60 -6.87 -16.94
C THR A 38 -0.02 -7.18 -15.58
N GLY A 39 -0.11 -8.46 -15.19
CA GLY A 39 -0.64 -8.84 -13.89
C GLY A 39 0.19 -8.30 -12.72
N ALA A 40 1.52 -8.31 -12.87
CA ALA A 40 2.40 -7.70 -11.87
C ALA A 40 2.26 -6.17 -11.81
N VAL A 41 2.13 -5.49 -12.95
CA VAL A 41 1.89 -4.04 -13.01
C VAL A 41 0.55 -3.70 -12.34
N PHE A 42 -0.51 -4.43 -12.67
CA PHE A 42 -1.86 -4.22 -12.13
C PHE A 42 -1.87 -4.34 -10.60
N LEU A 43 -1.34 -5.44 -10.06
CA LEU A 43 -1.25 -5.62 -8.61
C LEU A 43 -0.42 -4.53 -7.95
N THR A 44 0.70 -4.14 -8.58
CA THR A 44 1.55 -3.05 -8.05
C THR A 44 0.80 -1.73 -8.01
N ALA A 45 -0.01 -1.42 -9.03
CA ALA A 45 -0.84 -0.23 -9.08
C ALA A 45 -1.91 -0.22 -7.97
N VAL A 46 -2.60 -1.35 -7.75
CA VAL A 46 -3.60 -1.48 -6.68
C VAL A 46 -2.95 -1.30 -5.30
N LEU A 47 -1.79 -1.90 -5.06
CA LEU A 47 -1.06 -1.72 -3.80
C LEU A 47 -0.63 -0.27 -3.57
N GLN A 48 -0.16 0.40 -4.62
CA GLN A 48 0.21 1.81 -4.53
C GLN A 48 -1.02 2.67 -4.23
N TYR A 49 -2.12 2.45 -4.95
CA TYR A 49 -3.38 3.17 -4.75
C TYR A 49 -3.87 3.05 -3.30
N LEU A 50 -4.01 1.83 -2.80
CA LEU A 50 -4.45 1.60 -1.41
C LEU A 50 -3.49 2.23 -0.39
N THR A 51 -2.17 2.17 -0.64
CA THR A 51 -1.21 2.79 0.27
C THR A 51 -1.33 4.32 0.26
N THR A 52 -1.50 4.92 -0.92
CA THR A 52 -1.70 6.37 -1.06
C THR A 52 -2.95 6.83 -0.34
N GLU A 53 -4.08 6.15 -0.54
CA GLU A 53 -5.36 6.49 0.10
C GLU A 53 -5.24 6.45 1.63
N VAL A 54 -4.69 5.37 2.18
CA VAL A 54 -4.48 5.24 3.62
C VAL A 54 -3.55 6.34 4.15
N LEU A 55 -2.47 6.66 3.45
CA LEU A 55 -1.54 7.72 3.85
C LEU A 55 -2.17 9.11 3.80
N GLU A 56 -3.00 9.40 2.80
CA GLU A 56 -3.67 10.68 2.64
C GLU A 56 -4.66 10.93 3.78
N LEU A 57 -5.53 9.95 4.07
CA LEU A 57 -6.47 10.04 5.19
C LEU A 57 -5.74 10.14 6.53
N SER A 58 -4.67 9.36 6.73
CA SER A 58 -3.85 9.40 7.95
C SER A 58 -3.15 10.75 8.13
N LEU A 59 -2.66 11.35 7.04
CA LEU A 59 -2.03 12.66 7.07
C LEU A 59 -3.05 13.75 7.41
N ASN A 60 -4.27 13.66 6.88
CA ASN A 60 -5.34 14.58 7.22
C ASN A 60 -5.67 14.52 8.72
N VAL A 61 -5.73 13.32 9.30
CA VAL A 61 -5.91 13.14 10.76
C VAL A 61 -4.71 13.70 11.54
N ALA A 62 -3.47 13.45 11.10
CA ALA A 62 -2.28 13.95 11.75
C ALA A 62 -2.24 15.50 11.77
N ARG A 63 -2.62 16.13 10.66
CA ARG A 63 -2.70 17.59 10.52
C ARG A 63 -3.78 18.20 11.42
N GLN A 64 -4.92 17.53 11.58
CA GLN A 64 -5.95 17.94 12.54
C GLN A 64 -5.43 17.93 13.99
N ASN A 65 -4.57 16.97 14.32
CA ASN A 65 -3.87 16.90 15.60
C ASN A 65 -2.66 17.87 15.69
N ARG A 66 -2.50 18.78 14.72
CA ARG A 66 -1.37 19.73 14.61
C ARG A 66 0.01 19.06 14.54
N GLY A 67 0.06 17.78 14.17
CA GLY A 67 1.29 17.02 13.97
C GLY A 67 1.72 17.00 12.51
N SER A 68 3.03 16.85 12.29
CA SER A 68 3.63 16.64 10.95
C SER A 68 3.99 15.17 10.67
N ARG A 69 3.92 14.31 11.70
CA ARG A 69 4.27 12.88 11.63
C ARG A 69 3.02 12.02 11.75
N ILE A 70 2.93 10.99 10.91
CA ILE A 70 1.90 9.97 10.99
C ILE A 70 2.31 8.95 12.07
N TYR A 71 1.39 8.66 12.99
CA TYR A 71 1.52 7.64 14.04
C TYR A 71 0.42 6.58 13.86
N PRO A 72 0.54 5.40 14.49
CA PRO A 72 -0.47 4.33 14.38
C PRO A 72 -1.89 4.79 14.71
N GLU A 73 -2.09 5.70 15.67
CA GLU A 73 -3.41 6.25 16.00
C GLU A 73 -4.04 7.07 14.86
N HIS A 74 -3.22 7.71 14.02
CA HIS A 74 -3.71 8.48 12.87
C HIS A 74 -4.24 7.54 11.78
N ILE A 75 -3.53 6.43 11.55
CA ILE A 75 -3.93 5.39 10.59
C ILE A 75 -5.22 4.74 11.04
N GLU A 76 -5.30 4.37 12.31
CA GLU A 76 -6.50 3.72 12.83
C GLU A 76 -7.73 4.63 12.75
N LYS A 77 -7.60 5.89 13.18
CA LYS A 77 -8.71 6.86 13.15
C LYS A 77 -9.15 7.17 11.71
N ALA A 78 -8.20 7.26 10.77
CA ALA A 78 -8.50 7.41 9.35
C ALA A 78 -9.33 6.24 8.83
N LEU A 79 -8.89 5.00 9.07
CA LEU A 79 -9.57 3.80 8.60
C LEU A 79 -10.96 3.61 9.22
N LYS A 80 -11.15 3.93 10.51
CA LYS A 80 -12.46 3.83 11.16
C LYS A 80 -13.51 4.77 10.59
N ASN A 81 -13.07 5.94 10.13
CA ASN A 81 -13.97 6.94 9.55
C ASN A 81 -14.30 6.63 8.08
N ASP A 82 -13.55 5.74 7.45
CA ASP A 82 -13.72 5.37 6.05
C ASP A 82 -14.51 4.06 5.91
N LYS A 83 -15.73 4.16 5.36
CA LYS A 83 -16.64 3.01 5.22
C LYS A 83 -16.19 2.01 4.14
N GLU A 84 -15.36 2.44 3.19
CA GLU A 84 -14.91 1.61 2.07
C GLU A 84 -13.63 0.84 2.42
N LEU A 85 -12.74 1.46 3.20
CA LEU A 85 -11.49 0.86 3.65
C LEU A 85 -11.66 0.01 4.91
N MET A 86 -12.52 0.40 5.85
CA MET A 86 -12.69 -0.35 7.11
C MET A 86 -12.96 -1.87 6.91
N PRO A 87 -13.76 -2.31 5.93
CA PRO A 87 -13.95 -3.74 5.65
C PRO A 87 -12.66 -4.49 5.34
N LEU A 88 -11.69 -3.86 4.67
CA LEU A 88 -10.38 -4.45 4.34
C LEU A 88 -9.50 -4.64 5.57
N PHE A 89 -9.65 -3.77 6.59
CA PHE A 89 -8.80 -3.73 7.78
C PHE A 89 -9.48 -4.22 9.05
N ARG A 90 -10.68 -4.83 8.97
CA ARG A 90 -11.46 -5.28 10.14
C ARG A 90 -10.67 -6.16 11.12
N LYS A 91 -9.76 -7.00 10.61
CA LYS A 91 -8.91 -7.89 11.43
C LYS A 91 -7.51 -7.35 11.69
N ALA A 92 -7.21 -6.13 11.25
CA ALA A 92 -5.92 -5.51 11.50
C ALA A 92 -5.83 -5.03 12.95
N VAL A 93 -4.63 -5.12 13.52
CA VAL A 93 -4.29 -4.55 14.83
C VAL A 93 -3.21 -3.51 14.58
N PHE A 94 -3.35 -2.32 15.17
CA PHE A 94 -2.40 -1.21 15.04
C PHE A 94 -1.67 -1.02 16.38
N PRO A 95 -0.49 -1.63 16.57
CA PRO A 95 0.23 -1.54 17.84
C PRO A 95 0.59 -0.08 18.14
N GLY A 96 0.34 0.37 19.37
CA GLY A 96 0.61 1.76 19.79
C GLY A 96 -0.55 2.72 19.55
N SER A 97 -1.64 2.30 18.89
CA SER A 97 -2.90 3.04 18.96
C SER A 97 -3.67 2.62 20.22
N THR A 98 -4.50 3.51 20.76
CA THR A 98 -5.23 3.31 22.03
C THR A 98 -6.33 2.25 21.95
N PHE A 99 -6.54 1.62 20.80
CA PHE A 99 -7.74 0.86 20.54
C PHE A 99 -7.40 -0.55 20.06
N VAL A 100 -7.91 -1.51 20.82
CA VAL A 100 -7.88 -2.94 20.51
C VAL A 100 -9.09 -3.21 19.62
N SER A 101 -8.88 -3.74 18.41
CA SER A 101 -9.99 -4.14 17.54
C SER A 101 -10.95 -5.04 18.34
N PRO A 102 -12.29 -4.84 18.28
CA PRO A 102 -13.23 -5.71 18.97
C PRO A 102 -12.96 -7.13 18.49
N LYS A 103 -12.67 -8.04 19.44
CA LYS A 103 -12.76 -9.45 19.11
C LYS A 103 -14.22 -9.67 18.67
N TYR A 104 -14.39 -10.41 17.56
CA TYR A 104 -15.65 -10.83 16.92
C TYR A 104 -16.23 -9.86 15.85
#